data_AF-A0A7W0PTW2-F1
#
_entry.id   AF-A0A7W0PTW2-F1
#
_cell.length_a   1.000
_cell.length_b   1.000
_cell.length_c   1.000
_cell.angle_alpha   90.00
_cell.angle_beta   90.00
_cell.angle_gamma   90.00
#
_symmetry.space_group_name_H-M   'P 1'
#
loop_
_entity.id
_entity.type
_entity.pdbx_description
1 polymer ?
#
loop_
_entity_poly.entity_id
_entity_poly.type
_entity_poly.pdbx_seq_one_letter_code
_entity_poly.pdbx_strand_id
1 'polypeptide(L)'
;MAGDTISILDGSTFVVSDRRGDIDANPSQHHGLFHRDTRFLSQWRVTVNGLSPDPLSVEHEQYFSAQFFLVPPTGSIYKNPYLSVIRKRMVGDGFHEDVAVLNHDNEPATVELRIEAGADFADLFEVKDALDKKGEQYREVRDGALVLGYRRDDFVRETRISASEDAEVTEEGFLFRLELEPHQEWSTCIDVLPGTGDDAAVKYEHGEATPRPNMRQTLDEWLEQAPELE
;
A
#
# COMPACT_ATOMS: atom_id res chain seq x y z
N MET A 1 15.60 -3.84 -19.45
CA MET A 1 15.98 -2.81 -18.47
C MET A 1 15.27 -3.19 -17.19
N ALA A 2 15.96 -3.76 -16.21
CA ALA A 2 15.38 -3.97 -14.89
C ALA A 2 15.12 -2.56 -14.33
N GLY A 3 13.86 -2.12 -14.41
CA GLY A 3 13.46 -0.83 -13.87
C GLY A 3 13.66 -0.88 -12.36
N ASP A 4 14.38 0.10 -11.83
CA ASP A 4 14.75 0.25 -10.42
C ASP A 4 13.57 -0.14 -9.49
N THR A 5 13.69 -1.30 -8.86
CA THR A 5 12.68 -1.83 -7.94
C THR A 5 12.94 -1.27 -6.55
N ILE A 6 11.87 -0.88 -5.87
CA ILE A 6 11.90 -0.43 -4.48
C ILE A 6 11.42 -1.58 -3.61
N SER A 7 12.26 -1.98 -2.65
CA SER A 7 11.96 -3.04 -1.70
C SER A 7 12.11 -2.51 -0.28
N ILE A 8 11.06 -2.70 0.51
CA ILE A 8 11.03 -2.37 1.95
C ILE A 8 10.47 -3.57 2.71
N LEU A 9 10.97 -3.82 3.91
CA LEU A 9 10.62 -5.04 4.67
C LEU A 9 10.57 -4.79 6.17
N ASP A 10 9.78 -5.61 6.85
CA ASP A 10 9.73 -5.73 8.30
C ASP A 10 9.31 -7.15 8.70
N GLY A 11 10.18 -7.86 9.43
CA GLY A 11 9.96 -9.24 9.83
C GLY A 11 9.69 -10.18 8.64
N SER A 12 8.51 -10.81 8.64
CA SER A 12 8.04 -11.71 7.57
C SER A 12 7.20 -11.02 6.49
N THR A 13 7.10 -9.69 6.55
CA THR A 13 6.34 -8.88 5.59
C THR A 13 7.30 -8.05 4.75
N PHE A 14 7.08 -8.00 3.44
CA PHE A 14 7.84 -7.11 2.57
C PHE A 14 7.02 -6.65 1.39
N VAL A 15 7.34 -5.46 0.89
CA VAL A 15 6.69 -4.85 -0.26
C VAL A 15 7.73 -4.58 -1.33
N VAL A 16 7.43 -5.03 -2.55
CA VAL A 16 8.22 -4.82 -3.75
C VAL A 16 7.38 -4.03 -4.74
N SER A 17 7.85 -2.84 -5.15
CA SER A 17 7.15 -1.95 -6.07
C SER A 17 8.12 -1.30 -7.06
N ASP A 18 7.60 -0.59 -8.06
CA ASP A 18 8.41 0.27 -8.91
C ASP A 18 8.80 1.59 -8.19
N ARG A 19 9.50 2.48 -8.90
CA ARG A 19 9.87 3.83 -8.43
C ARG A 19 8.69 4.78 -8.20
N ARG A 20 7.47 4.43 -8.63
CA ARG A 20 6.26 5.19 -8.35
C ARG A 20 5.59 4.74 -7.04
N GLY A 21 6.03 3.61 -6.51
CA GLY A 21 5.36 2.90 -5.41
C GLY A 21 4.25 1.97 -5.92
N ASP A 22 4.12 1.79 -7.24
CA ASP A 22 3.09 0.93 -7.83
C ASP A 22 3.51 -0.54 -7.82
N ILE A 23 2.55 -1.40 -7.53
CA ILE A 23 2.67 -2.85 -7.54
C ILE A 23 1.95 -3.37 -8.78
N ASP A 24 2.67 -4.11 -9.61
CA ASP A 24 2.15 -4.79 -10.79
C ASP A 24 2.82 -6.15 -10.93
N ALA A 25 2.07 -7.20 -10.56
CA ALA A 25 2.48 -8.59 -10.61
C ALA A 25 2.53 -9.13 -12.04
N ASN A 26 3.47 -8.66 -12.85
CA ASN A 26 3.73 -9.26 -14.16
C ASN A 26 4.83 -10.34 -14.08
N PRO A 27 4.87 -11.33 -15.00
CA PRO A 27 5.86 -12.42 -14.94
C PRO A 27 7.33 -11.96 -14.94
N SER A 28 7.61 -10.74 -15.40
CA SER A 28 8.95 -10.15 -15.42
C SER A 28 9.30 -9.30 -14.19
N GLN A 29 8.32 -8.94 -13.37
CA GLN A 29 8.45 -8.07 -12.21
C GLN A 29 7.67 -8.68 -11.06
N HIS A 30 8.39 -9.24 -10.09
CA HIS A 30 7.82 -9.89 -8.92
C HIS A 30 7.37 -8.86 -7.87
N HIS A 31 6.64 -7.83 -8.29
CA HIS A 31 6.08 -6.84 -7.37
C HIS A 31 4.95 -7.47 -6.55
N GLY A 32 4.80 -7.00 -5.32
CA GLY A 32 3.75 -7.48 -4.42
C GLY A 32 3.91 -7.02 -2.99
N LEU A 33 2.82 -7.10 -2.22
CA LEU A 33 2.88 -7.23 -0.77
C LEU A 33 2.95 -8.72 -0.45
N PHE A 34 4.00 -9.12 0.24
CA PHE A 34 4.22 -10.49 0.68
C PHE A 34 4.18 -10.56 2.19
N HIS A 35 3.51 -11.57 2.72
CA HIS A 35 3.50 -11.89 4.14
C HIS A 35 3.58 -13.40 4.31
N ARG A 36 4.55 -13.89 5.07
CA ARG A 36 4.80 -15.33 5.30
C ARG A 36 4.79 -16.13 3.98
N ASP A 37 5.64 -15.68 3.05
CA ASP A 37 5.88 -16.28 1.73
C ASP A 37 4.68 -16.31 0.76
N THR A 38 3.57 -15.66 1.10
CA THR A 38 2.39 -15.50 0.22
C THR A 38 2.23 -14.05 -0.22
N ARG A 39 1.92 -13.82 -1.50
CA ARG A 39 1.59 -12.51 -2.08
C ARG A 39 0.14 -12.14 -1.82
N PHE A 40 -0.09 -11.28 -0.84
CA PHE A 40 -1.43 -10.79 -0.46
C PHE A 40 -1.91 -9.61 -1.30
N LEU A 41 -1.02 -8.93 -2.02
CA LEU A 41 -1.38 -7.88 -2.97
C LEU A 41 -0.53 -8.01 -4.23
N SER A 42 -1.19 -8.11 -5.38
CA SER A 42 -0.58 -8.28 -6.70
C SER A 42 -0.74 -7.03 -7.58
N GLN A 43 -1.64 -6.13 -7.20
CA GLN A 43 -1.85 -4.84 -7.85
C GLN A 43 -2.06 -3.75 -6.80
N TRP A 44 -1.33 -2.65 -6.95
CA TRP A 44 -1.50 -1.41 -6.19
C TRP A 44 -1.10 -0.26 -7.08
N ARG A 45 -2.05 0.50 -7.61
CA ARG A 45 -1.75 1.54 -8.60
C ARG A 45 -2.41 2.85 -8.23
N VAL A 46 -1.62 3.92 -8.22
CA VAL A 46 -2.14 5.28 -8.04
C VAL A 46 -2.23 5.98 -9.38
N THR A 47 -3.38 6.57 -9.67
CA THR A 47 -3.59 7.43 -10.84
C THR A 47 -4.20 8.76 -10.42
N VAL A 48 -3.80 9.82 -11.11
CA VAL A 48 -4.31 11.19 -10.93
C VAL A 48 -4.94 11.62 -12.24
N ASN A 49 -6.22 11.96 -12.22
CA ASN A 49 -7.02 12.30 -13.40
C ASN A 49 -6.91 11.21 -14.49
N GLY A 50 -6.88 9.94 -14.08
CA GLY A 50 -6.77 8.78 -14.96
C GLY A 50 -5.37 8.52 -15.54
N LEU A 51 -4.36 9.28 -15.13
CA LEU A 51 -2.98 9.14 -15.61
C LEU A 51 -2.07 8.63 -14.49
N SER A 52 -1.14 7.74 -14.83
CA SER A 52 -0.10 7.30 -13.88
C SER A 52 0.93 8.43 -13.70
N PRO A 53 1.18 8.88 -12.46
CA PRO A 53 2.17 9.91 -12.18
C PRO A 53 3.60 9.49 -12.56
N ASP A 54 4.42 10.45 -12.97
CA ASP A 54 5.84 10.25 -13.24
C ASP A 54 6.68 10.42 -11.96
N PRO A 55 7.67 9.55 -11.72
CA PRO A 55 8.52 9.65 -10.54
C PRO A 55 9.56 10.76 -10.70
N LEU A 56 9.65 11.66 -9.73
CA LEU A 56 10.72 12.66 -9.61
C LEU A 56 11.90 12.10 -8.81
N SER A 57 11.61 11.59 -7.61
CA SER A 57 12.61 11.01 -6.71
C SER A 57 11.96 9.94 -5.84
N VAL A 58 12.83 9.08 -5.28
CA VAL A 58 12.46 8.10 -4.27
C VAL A 58 13.46 8.25 -3.14
N GLU A 59 12.98 8.35 -1.92
CA GLU A 59 13.79 8.42 -0.72
C GLU A 59 13.57 7.19 0.14
N HIS A 60 14.66 6.56 0.57
CA HIS A 60 14.64 5.50 1.56
C HIS A 60 14.96 6.11 2.92
N GLU A 61 13.93 6.41 3.70
CA GLU A 61 14.13 6.92 5.07
C GLU A 61 14.72 5.82 5.96
N GLN A 62 14.16 4.61 5.90
CA GLN A 62 14.53 3.45 6.70
C GLN A 62 14.36 2.16 5.88
N TYR A 63 14.86 1.02 6.37
CA TYR A 63 14.73 -0.26 5.65
C TYR A 63 13.27 -0.73 5.51
N PHE A 64 12.38 -0.26 6.37
CA PHE A 64 10.96 -0.57 6.37
C PHE A 64 10.09 0.54 5.75
N SER A 65 10.67 1.66 5.30
CA SER A 65 9.90 2.80 4.79
C SER A 65 10.52 3.47 3.56
N ALA A 66 9.65 3.88 2.63
CA ALA A 66 10.04 4.60 1.43
C ALA A 66 9.07 5.75 1.15
N GLN A 67 9.60 6.85 0.62
CA GLN A 67 8.82 8.01 0.19
C GLN A 67 9.01 8.22 -1.31
N PHE A 68 7.91 8.42 -2.02
CA PHE A 68 7.84 8.59 -3.46
C PHE A 68 7.32 9.98 -3.78
N PHE A 69 8.10 10.74 -4.54
CA PHE A 69 7.72 12.08 -4.99
C PHE A 69 7.35 12.01 -6.46
N LEU A 70 6.09 12.29 -6.76
CA LEU A 70 5.48 12.07 -8.07
C LEU A 70 4.83 13.33 -8.60
N VAL A 71 4.73 13.43 -9.92
CA VAL A 71 4.01 14.50 -10.61
C VAL A 71 3.10 13.92 -11.69
N PRO A 72 1.83 14.37 -11.80
CA PRO A 72 1.00 13.96 -12.92
C PRO A 72 1.60 14.42 -14.25
N PRO A 73 1.58 13.58 -15.30
CA PRO A 73 2.08 13.96 -16.61
C PRO A 73 1.28 15.12 -17.17
N THR A 74 1.96 16.19 -17.59
CA THR A 74 1.32 17.40 -18.13
C THR A 74 0.98 17.29 -19.62
N GLY A 75 1.35 16.18 -20.26
CA GLY A 75 1.18 15.95 -21.70
C GLY A 75 2.12 16.77 -22.59
N SER A 76 2.96 17.64 -22.02
CA SER A 76 3.90 18.49 -22.75
C SER A 76 5.07 18.91 -21.89
N ILE A 77 6.29 18.88 -22.45
CA ILE A 77 7.51 19.37 -21.79
C ILE A 77 7.51 20.88 -21.52
N TYR A 78 6.56 21.63 -22.10
CA TYR A 78 6.47 23.09 -21.95
C TYR A 78 5.60 23.51 -20.76
N LYS A 79 4.89 22.58 -20.12
CA LYS A 79 4.04 22.87 -18.97
C LYS A 79 4.64 22.19 -17.74
N ASN A 80 5.00 23.02 -16.75
CA ASN A 80 5.42 22.51 -15.45
C ASN A 80 4.22 21.82 -14.77
N PRO A 81 4.44 20.68 -14.09
CA PRO A 81 3.40 20.07 -13.27
C PRO A 81 3.01 21.04 -12.16
N TYR A 82 1.71 21.28 -12.04
CA TYR A 82 1.12 22.14 -11.00
C TYR A 82 0.60 21.33 -9.81
N LEU A 83 0.51 20.00 -9.96
CA LEU A 83 0.20 19.07 -8.89
C LEU A 83 1.43 18.25 -8.55
N SER A 84 1.59 17.92 -7.27
CA SER A 84 2.48 16.84 -6.83
C SER A 84 1.72 15.82 -6.02
N VAL A 85 2.12 14.56 -6.13
CA VAL A 85 1.66 13.49 -5.26
C VAL A 85 2.85 12.97 -4.46
N ILE A 86 2.69 12.93 -3.15
CA ILE A 86 3.68 12.38 -2.23
C ILE A 86 3.07 11.13 -1.62
N ARG A 87 3.79 10.02 -1.70
CA ARG A 87 3.39 8.76 -1.07
C ARG A 87 4.45 8.38 -0.07
N LYS A 88 4.09 8.11 1.18
CA LYS A 88 5.01 7.59 2.19
C LYS A 88 4.50 6.24 2.65
N ARG A 89 5.27 5.18 2.39
CA ARG A 89 4.89 3.81 2.74
C ARG A 89 5.76 3.29 3.87
N MET A 90 5.14 2.67 4.86
CA MET A 90 5.77 1.98 5.99
C MET A 90 5.27 0.53 6.06
N VAL A 91 6.19 -0.44 6.11
CA VAL A 91 5.84 -1.87 6.26
C VAL A 91 5.77 -2.25 7.74
N GLY A 92 4.78 -3.09 8.06
CA GLY A 92 4.61 -3.72 9.36
C GLY A 92 4.03 -5.13 9.19
N ASP A 93 2.92 -5.46 9.85
CA ASP A 93 2.15 -6.69 9.57
C ASP A 93 1.30 -6.59 8.29
N GLY A 94 1.54 -5.55 7.51
CA GLY A 94 0.95 -5.19 6.24
C GLY A 94 1.73 -3.99 5.71
N PHE A 95 1.07 -2.99 5.15
CA PHE A 95 1.68 -1.66 5.05
C PHE A 95 0.68 -0.55 5.32
N HIS A 96 1.21 0.55 5.83
CA HIS A 96 0.55 1.83 5.93
C HIS A 96 1.09 2.75 4.83
N GLU A 97 0.22 3.52 4.19
CA GLU A 97 0.60 4.49 3.17
C GLU A 97 -0.10 5.84 3.39
N ASP A 98 0.70 6.87 3.65
CA ASP A 98 0.25 8.26 3.57
C ASP A 98 0.28 8.70 2.11
N VAL A 99 -0.83 9.23 1.61
CA VAL A 99 -0.92 9.82 0.27
C VAL A 99 -1.33 11.27 0.41
N ALA A 100 -0.50 12.18 -0.11
CA ALA A 100 -0.79 13.61 -0.15
C ALA A 100 -0.81 14.11 -1.60
N VAL A 101 -1.75 15.00 -1.90
CA VAL A 101 -1.89 15.71 -3.17
C VAL A 101 -1.82 17.21 -2.90
N LEU A 102 -0.86 17.89 -3.54
CA LEU A 102 -0.64 19.32 -3.36
C LEU A 102 -0.91 20.06 -4.66
N ASN A 103 -1.66 21.15 -4.58
CA ASN A 103 -1.82 22.12 -5.64
C ASN A 103 -0.81 23.26 -5.48
N HIS A 104 0.08 23.44 -6.46
CA HIS A 104 1.11 24.50 -6.44
C HIS A 104 0.71 25.73 -7.28
N ASP A 105 -0.47 25.72 -7.89
CA ASP A 105 -0.95 26.83 -8.71
C ASP A 105 -1.69 27.89 -7.88
N ASN A 106 -1.92 29.05 -8.51
CA ASN A 106 -2.75 30.12 -7.96
C ASN A 106 -4.25 29.97 -8.32
N GLU A 107 -4.63 28.88 -8.97
CA GLU A 107 -6.00 28.57 -9.37
C GLU A 107 -6.48 27.28 -8.67
N PRO A 108 -7.77 27.17 -8.33
CA PRO A 108 -8.33 25.92 -7.82
C PRO A 108 -8.19 24.76 -8.81
N ALA A 109 -7.99 23.55 -8.29
CA ALA A 109 -7.86 22.33 -9.08
C ALA A 109 -8.86 21.27 -8.64
N THR A 110 -9.59 20.70 -9.60
CA THR A 110 -10.37 19.48 -9.39
C THR A 110 -9.51 18.28 -9.73
N VAL A 111 -9.35 17.35 -8.77
CA VAL A 111 -8.48 16.19 -8.90
C VAL A 111 -9.24 14.90 -8.63
N GLU A 112 -9.16 13.96 -9.55
CA GLU A 112 -9.58 12.57 -9.34
C GLU A 112 -8.36 11.73 -8.96
N LEU A 113 -8.24 11.35 -7.68
CA LEU A 113 -7.22 10.42 -7.21
C LEU A 113 -7.84 9.03 -7.09
N ARG A 114 -7.30 8.07 -7.85
CA ARG A 114 -7.77 6.68 -7.85
C ARG A 114 -6.66 5.75 -7.42
N ILE A 115 -7.00 4.81 -6.54
CA ILE A 115 -6.10 3.80 -6.00
C ILE A 115 -6.72 2.45 -6.30
N GLU A 116 -6.13 1.73 -7.25
CA GLU A 116 -6.58 0.41 -7.68
C GLU A 116 -5.84 -0.67 -6.90
N ALA A 117 -6.57 -1.69 -6.47
CA ALA A 117 -6.02 -2.78 -5.67
C ALA A 117 -6.46 -4.15 -6.21
N GLY A 118 -5.54 -5.12 -6.16
CA GLY A 118 -5.82 -6.48 -6.59
C GLY A 118 -4.92 -7.46 -5.85
N ALA A 119 -5.44 -8.67 -5.65
CA ALA A 119 -4.73 -9.74 -4.98
C ALA A 119 -4.86 -11.04 -5.77
N ASP A 120 -3.79 -11.83 -5.79
CA ASP A 120 -3.81 -13.17 -6.36
C ASP A 120 -3.53 -14.28 -5.33
N PHE A 121 -2.98 -13.96 -4.15
CA PHE A 121 -2.60 -14.93 -3.11
C PHE A 121 -1.57 -15.96 -3.60
N ALA A 122 -0.66 -15.59 -4.50
CA ALA A 122 0.38 -16.46 -5.04
C ALA A 122 1.47 -16.78 -4.02
N ASP A 123 1.93 -18.02 -3.97
CA ASP A 123 3.03 -18.39 -3.09
C ASP A 123 4.37 -18.14 -3.81
N LEU A 124 5.37 -17.61 -3.10
CA LEU A 124 6.71 -17.37 -3.64
C LEU A 124 7.39 -18.65 -4.12
N PHE A 125 6.99 -19.81 -3.59
CA PHE A 125 7.56 -21.11 -3.92
C PHE A 125 6.76 -21.91 -4.94
N GLU A 126 5.70 -21.35 -5.56
CA GLU A 126 5.01 -21.91 -6.74
C GLU A 126 5.90 -21.89 -8.02
N VAL A 127 7.22 -21.91 -7.83
CA VAL A 127 8.24 -21.96 -8.87
C VAL A 127 8.30 -23.39 -9.42
N LYS A 128 7.38 -23.72 -10.34
CA LYS A 128 7.63 -24.51 -11.58
C LYS A 128 6.37 -25.04 -12.26
N ASP A 129 5.27 -25.17 -11.54
CA ASP A 129 4.01 -25.62 -12.12
C ASP A 129 2.97 -24.54 -11.86
N ALA A 130 2.43 -23.96 -12.93
CA ALA A 130 1.24 -23.12 -12.87
C ALA A 130 0.06 -24.00 -12.42
N LEU A 131 0.02 -24.31 -11.13
CA LEU A 131 -1.05 -25.08 -10.53
C LEU A 131 -2.28 -24.19 -10.50
N ASP A 132 -3.34 -24.65 -11.17
CA ASP A 132 -4.64 -24.00 -11.09
C ASP A 132 -5.05 -23.88 -9.62
N LYS A 133 -5.24 -22.65 -9.15
CA LYS A 133 -5.74 -22.41 -7.80
C LYS A 133 -7.15 -22.99 -7.71
N LYS A 134 -7.31 -23.95 -6.80
CA LYS A 134 -8.58 -24.66 -6.62
C LYS A 134 -9.63 -23.89 -5.83
N GLY A 135 -9.27 -22.75 -5.26
CA GLY A 135 -10.18 -21.88 -4.51
C GLY A 135 -10.75 -20.75 -5.35
N GLU A 136 -11.80 -20.14 -4.81
CA GLU A 136 -12.50 -19.01 -5.40
C GLU A 136 -11.92 -17.69 -4.89
N GLN A 137 -11.57 -16.80 -5.81
CA GLN A 137 -11.23 -15.42 -5.49
C GLN A 137 -12.51 -14.57 -5.43
N TYR A 138 -12.57 -13.65 -4.48
CA TYR A 138 -13.67 -12.70 -4.38
C TYR A 138 -13.16 -11.32 -3.98
N ARG A 139 -13.99 -10.31 -4.27
CA ARG A 139 -13.76 -8.91 -3.95
C ARG A 139 -15.07 -8.38 -3.42
N GLU A 140 -15.05 -7.66 -2.31
CA GLU A 140 -16.25 -7.05 -1.75
C GLU A 140 -15.92 -5.80 -0.94
N VAL A 141 -16.92 -4.96 -0.75
CA VAL A 141 -16.83 -3.81 0.15
C VAL A 141 -17.51 -4.17 1.47
N ARG A 142 -16.75 -4.18 2.56
CA ARG A 142 -17.23 -4.55 3.91
C ARG A 142 -16.85 -3.44 4.90
N ASP A 143 -17.85 -2.82 5.53
CA ASP A 143 -17.68 -1.72 6.49
C ASP A 143 -16.83 -0.54 5.96
N GLY A 144 -17.07 -0.14 4.70
CA GLY A 144 -16.31 0.94 4.06
C GLY A 144 -14.87 0.58 3.68
N ALA A 145 -14.46 -0.69 3.84
CA ALA A 145 -13.16 -1.19 3.43
C ALA A 145 -13.28 -2.11 2.21
N LEU A 146 -12.26 -2.11 1.36
CA LEU A 146 -12.13 -3.10 0.29
C LEU A 146 -11.54 -4.38 0.88
N VAL A 147 -12.23 -5.50 0.68
CA VAL A 147 -11.76 -6.83 1.07
C VAL A 147 -11.49 -7.62 -0.20
N LEU A 148 -10.23 -8.01 -0.38
CA LEU A 148 -9.80 -8.94 -1.42
C LEU A 148 -9.61 -10.30 -0.76
N GLY A 149 -10.18 -11.36 -1.31
CA GLY A 149 -10.20 -12.65 -0.63
C GLY A 149 -10.00 -13.85 -1.56
N TYR A 150 -9.53 -14.93 -0.96
CA TYR A 150 -9.42 -16.26 -1.57
C TYR A 150 -9.97 -17.30 -0.59
N ARG A 151 -10.90 -18.14 -1.04
CA ARG A 151 -11.54 -19.19 -0.25
C ARG A 151 -11.37 -20.55 -0.92
N ARG A 152 -10.94 -21.54 -0.16
CA ARG A 152 -10.89 -22.95 -0.56
C ARG A 152 -11.34 -23.81 0.61
N ASP A 153 -12.55 -24.36 0.54
CA ASP A 153 -13.16 -25.09 1.66
C ASP A 153 -13.12 -24.22 2.94
N ASP A 154 -12.57 -24.72 4.05
CA ASP A 154 -12.42 -23.98 5.32
C ASP A 154 -11.21 -23.03 5.34
N PHE A 155 -10.40 -22.99 4.28
CA PHE A 155 -9.24 -22.13 4.18
C PHE A 155 -9.62 -20.80 3.53
N VAL A 156 -9.41 -19.70 4.25
CA VAL A 156 -9.61 -18.34 3.75
C VAL A 156 -8.28 -17.59 3.80
N ARG A 157 -8.08 -16.62 2.91
CA ARG A 157 -7.09 -15.56 3.04
C ARG A 157 -7.77 -14.27 2.62
N GLU A 158 -7.62 -13.20 3.40
CA GLU A 158 -8.15 -11.89 3.07
C GLU A 158 -7.03 -10.84 3.14
N THR A 159 -7.19 -9.79 2.34
CA THR A 159 -6.46 -8.54 2.45
C THR A 159 -7.50 -7.45 2.61
N ARG A 160 -7.50 -6.78 3.77
CA ARG A 160 -8.40 -5.67 4.07
C ARG A 160 -7.67 -4.36 3.81
N ILE A 161 -8.32 -3.46 3.07
CA ILE A 161 -7.80 -2.16 2.72
C ILE A 161 -8.78 -1.10 3.21
N SER A 162 -8.32 -0.11 3.97
CA SER A 162 -9.14 0.99 4.49
C SER A 162 -8.45 2.33 4.32
N ALA A 163 -9.23 3.37 4.07
CA ALA A 163 -8.76 4.76 4.01
C ALA A 163 -9.26 5.55 5.22
N SER A 164 -8.49 6.56 5.66
CA SER A 164 -8.90 7.45 6.75
C SER A 164 -9.91 8.51 6.32
N GLU A 165 -9.79 8.99 5.08
CA GLU A 165 -10.71 9.97 4.48
C GLU A 165 -11.85 9.29 3.72
N ASP A 166 -12.99 9.98 3.61
CA ASP A 166 -14.15 9.52 2.86
C ASP A 166 -13.78 9.32 1.37
N ALA A 167 -13.99 8.09 0.89
CA ALA A 167 -13.74 7.70 -0.48
C ALA A 167 -14.94 6.96 -1.06
N GLU A 168 -15.09 7.02 -2.37
CA GLU A 168 -15.94 6.05 -3.08
C GLU A 168 -15.18 4.72 -3.18
N VAL A 169 -15.59 3.76 -2.36
CA VAL A 169 -14.99 2.42 -2.31
C VAL A 169 -15.75 1.47 -3.23
N THR A 170 -15.01 0.77 -4.08
CA THR A 170 -15.53 -0.20 -5.06
C THR A 170 -14.73 -1.50 -4.96
N GLU A 171 -15.18 -2.55 -5.63
CA GLU A 171 -14.44 -3.82 -5.72
C GLU A 171 -13.07 -3.69 -6.42
N GLU A 172 -12.81 -2.59 -7.12
CA GLU A 172 -11.54 -2.32 -7.80
C GLU A 172 -10.58 -1.44 -6.97
N GLY A 173 -11.07 -0.75 -5.93
CA GLY A 173 -10.26 0.19 -5.17
C GLY A 173 -11.01 1.42 -4.65
N PHE A 174 -10.27 2.51 -4.46
CA PHE A 174 -10.71 3.76 -3.86
C PHE A 174 -10.70 4.90 -4.88
N LEU A 175 -11.68 5.79 -4.77
CA LEU A 175 -11.78 6.98 -5.58
C LEU A 175 -12.03 8.20 -4.68
N PHE A 176 -11.10 9.16 -4.73
CA PHE A 176 -11.21 10.44 -4.05
C PHE A 176 -11.42 11.54 -5.09
N ARG A 177 -12.48 12.33 -4.91
CA ARG A 177 -12.74 13.53 -5.70
C ARG A 177 -12.40 14.74 -4.85
N LEU A 178 -11.33 15.43 -5.22
CA LEU A 178 -10.76 16.52 -4.46
C LEU A 178 -11.04 17.84 -5.17
N GLU A 179 -11.44 18.85 -4.40
CA GLU A 179 -11.43 20.26 -4.80
C GLU A 179 -10.36 20.95 -3.98
N LEU A 180 -9.22 21.26 -4.62
CA LEU A 180 -8.07 21.87 -3.98
C LEU A 180 -8.00 23.35 -4.33
N GLU A 181 -8.07 24.20 -3.32
CA GLU A 181 -7.81 25.63 -3.45
C GLU A 181 -6.34 25.90 -3.83
N PRO A 182 -6.00 27.14 -4.24
CA PRO A 182 -4.62 27.54 -4.49
C PRO A 182 -3.70 27.22 -3.30
N HIS A 183 -2.57 26.57 -3.56
CA HIS A 183 -1.58 26.18 -2.54
C HIS A 183 -2.10 25.20 -1.48
N GLN A 184 -3.25 24.56 -1.70
CA GLN A 184 -3.83 23.61 -0.76
C GLN A 184 -3.17 22.23 -0.88
N GLU A 185 -3.02 21.59 0.27
CA GLU A 185 -2.67 20.18 0.43
C GLU A 185 -3.87 19.40 0.94
N TRP A 186 -4.08 18.21 0.38
CA TRP A 186 -4.98 17.19 0.92
C TRP A 186 -4.20 15.90 1.18
N SER A 187 -4.54 15.18 2.24
CA SER A 187 -3.89 13.92 2.59
C SER A 187 -4.88 12.87 3.09
N THR A 188 -4.54 11.60 2.89
CA THR A 188 -5.25 10.44 3.45
C THR A 188 -4.24 9.36 3.85
N CYS A 189 -4.61 8.53 4.82
CA CYS A 189 -3.88 7.33 5.18
C CYS A 189 -4.60 6.10 4.65
N ILE A 190 -3.83 5.11 4.20
CA ILE A 190 -4.36 3.85 3.71
C ILE A 190 -3.64 2.69 4.38
N ASP A 191 -4.41 1.85 5.04
CA ASP A 191 -3.94 0.64 5.68
C ASP A 191 -4.25 -0.56 4.80
N VAL A 192 -3.23 -1.38 4.52
CA VAL A 192 -3.34 -2.65 3.81
C VAL A 192 -2.90 -3.77 4.72
N LEU A 193 -3.86 -4.57 5.17
CA LEU A 193 -3.67 -5.61 6.17
C LEU A 193 -3.90 -7.01 5.58
N PRO A 194 -2.86 -7.84 5.43
CA PRO A 194 -2.98 -9.25 5.09
C PRO A 194 -3.38 -10.07 6.33
N GLY A 195 -4.33 -10.99 6.20
CA GLY A 195 -4.64 -11.93 7.28
C GLY A 195 -6.01 -12.62 7.19
N THR A 196 -6.15 -13.69 7.97
CA THR A 196 -7.41 -14.37 8.27
C THR A 196 -7.87 -13.93 9.64
N GLY A 197 -9.09 -13.39 9.79
CA GLY A 197 -9.84 -13.30 11.06
C GLY A 197 -9.08 -12.80 12.30
N ASP A 198 -9.47 -11.65 12.83
CA ASP A 198 -9.11 -11.10 14.16
C ASP A 198 -7.61 -10.88 14.52
N ASP A 199 -6.63 -11.34 13.73
CA ASP A 199 -5.20 -11.24 14.08
C ASP A 199 -4.41 -10.13 13.35
N ALA A 200 -5.06 -9.28 12.54
CA ALA A 200 -4.39 -8.20 11.81
C ALA A 200 -4.60 -6.84 12.49
N ALA A 201 -3.60 -6.37 13.24
CA ALA A 201 -3.58 -5.03 13.82
C ALA A 201 -2.76 -4.07 12.95
N VAL A 202 -3.24 -2.84 12.78
CA VAL A 202 -2.50 -1.76 12.12
C VAL A 202 -1.29 -1.37 12.99
N LYS A 203 -0.08 -1.39 12.42
CA LYS A 203 1.17 -1.08 13.15
C LYS A 203 1.46 0.43 13.25
N TYR A 204 0.89 1.24 12.34
CA TYR A 204 1.13 2.68 12.22
C TYR A 204 -0.20 3.42 12.02
N GLU A 205 -0.48 4.45 12.82
CA GLU A 205 -1.64 5.33 12.62
C GLU A 205 -1.24 6.64 11.91
N HIS A 206 -2.23 7.37 11.40
CA HIS A 206 -2.07 8.64 10.69
C HIS A 206 -1.13 9.62 11.43
N GLY A 207 -0.02 9.98 10.80
CA GLY A 207 0.94 10.96 11.33
C GLY A 207 1.92 10.45 12.39
N GLU A 208 1.89 9.16 12.74
CA GLU A 208 2.85 8.57 13.66
C GLU A 208 4.07 8.00 12.91
N ALA A 209 5.23 8.66 13.05
CA ALA A 209 6.52 8.12 12.62
C ALA A 209 7.06 7.02 13.56
N THR A 210 6.33 6.70 14.63
CA THR A 210 6.75 5.77 15.67
C THR A 210 5.92 4.48 15.54
N PRO A 211 6.54 3.31 15.31
CA PRO A 211 5.80 2.06 15.26
C PRO A 211 5.14 1.80 16.62
N ARG A 212 3.87 1.39 16.63
CA ARG A 212 3.38 0.64 17.79
C ARG A 212 4.11 -0.70 17.80
N PRO A 213 4.77 -1.08 18.90
CA PRO A 213 5.42 -2.38 18.98
C PRO A 213 4.34 -3.45 18.89
N ASN A 214 4.26 -4.16 17.76
CA ASN A 214 3.41 -5.35 17.63
C ASN A 214 4.15 -6.61 18.11
N MET A 215 4.88 -6.50 19.21
CA MET A 215 5.25 -7.69 19.96
C MET A 215 4.08 -8.01 20.88
N ARG A 216 3.67 -9.29 20.92
CA ARG A 216 2.74 -9.81 21.95
C ARG A 216 3.19 -9.50 23.38
N GLN A 217 4.47 -9.15 23.56
CA GLN A 217 5.07 -8.52 24.73
C GLN A 217 6.05 -7.45 24.26
N THR A 218 5.86 -6.20 24.67
CA THR A 218 6.88 -5.15 24.51
C THR A 218 8.23 -5.60 25.08
N LEU A 219 9.35 -5.02 24.62
CA LEU A 219 10.67 -5.36 25.14
C LEU A 219 10.73 -5.16 26.66
N ASP A 220 10.03 -4.14 27.14
CA ASP A 220 9.87 -3.83 28.55
C ASP A 220 9.11 -4.94 29.29
N GLU A 221 7.98 -5.42 28.75
CA GLU A 221 7.23 -6.56 29.32
C GLU A 221 8.03 -7.87 29.30
N TRP A 222 8.87 -8.09 28.29
CA TRP A 222 9.74 -9.27 28.20
C TRP A 222 10.89 -9.20 29.23
N LEU A 223 11.46 -8.01 29.43
CA LEU A 223 12.48 -7.76 30.45
C LEU A 223 11.93 -7.89 31.87
N GLU A 224 10.70 -7.42 32.12
CA GLU A 224 10.02 -7.60 33.41
C GLU A 224 9.68 -9.06 33.73
N GLN A 225 9.55 -9.92 32.72
CA GLN A 225 9.29 -11.36 32.87
C GLN A 225 10.55 -12.22 32.84
N ALA A 226 11.73 -11.61 32.70
CA ALA A 226 12.98 -12.35 32.72
C ALA A 226 13.22 -12.94 34.13
N PRO A 227 13.55 -14.24 34.25
CA PRO A 227 13.85 -14.83 35.55
C PRO A 227 15.12 -14.19 36.14
N GLU A 228 15.01 -13.65 37.35
CA GLU A 228 16.16 -13.17 38.10
C GLU A 228 16.95 -14.37 38.66
N LEU A 229 18.26 -14.35 38.48
CA LEU A 229 19.16 -15.33 39.08
C LEU A 229 19.47 -14.86 40.52
N GLU A 230 19.08 -15.66 41.51
CA GLU A 230 19.57 -15.55 42.90
C GLU A 230 21.03 -16.00 43.03
#